data_AF-A0A3N5Q3U5-F1
#
_entry.id   AF-A0A3N5Q3U5-F1
#
_cell.length_a   1.000
_cell.length_b   1.000
_cell.length_c   1.000
_cell.angle_alpha   90.00
_cell.angle_beta   90.00
_cell.angle_gamma   90.00
#
_symmetry.space_group_name_H-M   'P 1'
#
loop_
_entity.id
_entity.type
_entity.pdbx_description
1 polymer ?
#
loop_
_entity_poly.entity_id
_entity_poly.type
_entity_poly.pdbx_seq_one_letter_code
_entity_poly.pdbx_strand_id
1 'polypeptide(L)'
;MTLAIDHTAKGCFRIECASAEECCADFVPNENCEAYRENCEIDPIFCNTYRNLCECNQECVDEVCIAAAPGCSDDAECTSLQTPYCVDGRCRQCNADSSCPGTGTQCVEGVCMAACARDENCPLLHACQDSACVDVGCRSDRECVFVTGDALAACQDGECRVPCDADTDCASEEERFQVCEQGQCVFVGCESDVECRAYLGLESQSDDARAVCR
;
A
#
# COMPACT_ATOMS: atom_id res chain seq x y z
N MET A 1 -48.12 39.72 24.12
CA MET A 1 -46.79 40.14 23.62
C MET A 1 -45.91 38.91 23.71
N THR A 2 -45.76 38.18 22.62
CA THR A 2 -45.01 36.92 22.58
C THR A 2 -43.58 37.29 22.21
N LEU A 3 -42.62 37.12 23.14
CA LEU A 3 -41.21 37.23 22.80
C LEU A 3 -40.87 36.03 21.90
N ALA A 4 -40.76 36.28 20.59
CA ALA A 4 -40.14 35.34 19.68
C ALA A 4 -38.63 35.47 19.85
N ILE A 5 -37.98 34.41 20.35
CA ILE A 5 -36.51 34.31 20.36
C ILE A 5 -36.14 33.76 18.99
N ASP A 6 -35.42 34.56 18.19
CA ASP A 6 -34.91 34.11 16.90
C ASP A 6 -33.76 33.10 17.07
N HIS A 7 -33.85 32.02 16.32
CA HIS A 7 -32.86 30.94 16.34
C HIS A 7 -31.57 31.43 15.67
N THR A 8 -30.49 31.58 16.44
CA THR A 8 -29.23 32.17 15.94
C THR A 8 -28.39 31.22 15.10
N ALA A 9 -28.73 29.92 15.08
CA ALA A 9 -27.94 28.84 14.48
C ALA A 9 -26.50 28.75 15.01
N LYS A 10 -26.20 29.33 16.18
CA LYS A 10 -24.88 29.25 16.83
C LYS A 10 -24.84 28.10 17.83
N GLY A 11 -23.85 27.23 17.69
CA GLY A 11 -23.51 26.19 18.68
C GLY A 11 -22.40 26.66 19.62
N CYS A 12 -22.38 26.15 20.84
CA CYS A 12 -21.24 26.27 21.75
C CYS A 12 -20.33 25.05 21.56
N PHE A 13 -19.03 25.27 21.41
CA PHE A 13 -18.03 24.20 21.35
C PHE A 13 -17.00 24.43 22.44
N ARG A 14 -16.49 23.33 23.03
CA ARG A 14 -15.40 23.37 24.00
C ARG A 14 -14.10 23.31 23.22
N ILE A 15 -13.31 24.37 23.32
CA ILE A 15 -11.92 24.41 22.84
C ILE A 15 -11.06 24.08 24.07
N GLU A 16 -10.30 23.00 23.98
CA GLU A 16 -9.36 22.57 25.02
C GLU A 16 -7.93 22.96 24.68
N CYS A 17 -7.59 23.04 23.40
CA CYS A 17 -6.23 23.29 22.95
C CYS A 17 -6.18 23.97 21.57
N ALA A 18 -5.09 24.69 21.32
CA ALA A 18 -4.64 25.07 19.99
C ALA A 18 -3.35 24.33 19.56
N SER A 19 -2.68 23.64 20.48
CA SER A 19 -1.45 22.89 20.24
C SER A 19 -1.29 21.74 21.23
N ALA A 20 -0.40 20.79 20.92
CA ALA A 20 -0.09 19.68 21.83
C ALA A 20 0.54 20.17 23.16
N GLU A 21 1.29 21.27 23.15
CA GLU A 21 1.89 21.84 24.36
C GLU A 21 0.83 22.26 25.38
N GLU A 22 -0.30 22.81 24.92
CA GLU A 22 -1.43 23.17 25.78
C GLU A 22 -2.05 21.93 26.44
N CYS A 23 -2.14 20.82 25.70
CA CYS A 23 -2.61 19.55 26.26
C CYS A 23 -1.66 18.94 27.30
N CYS A 24 -0.39 19.34 27.25
CA CYS A 24 0.66 18.84 28.13
C CYS A 24 1.03 19.81 29.27
N ALA A 25 0.41 20.99 29.33
CA ALA A 25 0.77 22.04 30.28
C ALA A 25 0.64 21.59 31.75
N ASP A 26 -0.37 20.77 32.04
CA ASP A 26 -0.65 20.24 33.38
C ASP A 26 -0.14 18.79 33.57
N PHE A 27 0.65 18.26 32.63
CA PHE A 27 1.21 16.92 32.77
C PHE A 27 2.20 16.86 33.92
N VAL A 28 1.99 15.90 34.83
CA VAL A 28 2.89 15.63 35.95
C VAL A 28 3.50 14.23 35.76
N PRO A 29 4.81 14.13 35.44
CA PRO A 29 5.50 12.85 35.36
C PRO A 29 5.46 12.09 36.70
N ASN A 30 5.47 10.76 36.63
CA ASN A 30 5.60 9.91 37.81
C ASN A 30 6.94 10.14 38.54
N GLU A 31 6.97 10.00 39.86
CA GLU A 31 8.21 10.18 40.63
C GLU A 31 9.31 9.14 40.30
N ASN A 32 8.93 7.98 39.75
CA ASN A 32 9.82 6.86 39.44
C ASN A 32 10.30 6.83 37.98
N CYS A 33 10.29 7.97 37.28
CA CYS A 33 10.62 8.00 35.85
C CYS A 33 12.03 7.52 35.50
N GLU A 34 13.00 7.71 36.39
CA GLU A 34 14.34 7.15 36.21
C GLU A 34 14.31 5.62 36.17
N ALA A 35 13.63 4.97 37.13
CA ALA A 35 13.48 3.52 37.16
C ALA A 35 12.70 3.00 35.95
N TYR A 36 11.64 3.69 35.50
CA TYR A 36 10.92 3.28 34.31
C TYR A 36 11.76 3.41 33.04
N ARG A 37 12.59 4.45 32.94
CA ARG A 37 13.55 4.61 31.84
C ARG A 37 14.59 3.48 31.85
N GLU A 38 15.18 3.18 33.00
CA GLU A 38 16.14 2.09 33.14
C GLU A 38 15.53 0.74 32.74
N ASN A 39 14.28 0.47 33.12
CA ASN A 39 13.59 -0.75 32.70
C ASN A 39 13.36 -0.80 31.18
N CYS A 40 12.99 0.33 30.56
CA CYS A 40 12.87 0.44 29.10
C CYS A 40 14.20 0.19 28.37
N GLU A 41 15.31 0.66 28.92
CA GLU A 41 16.66 0.40 28.38
C GLU A 41 17.07 -1.07 28.51
N ILE A 42 16.55 -1.80 29.50
CA ILE A 42 16.79 -3.23 29.70
C ILE A 42 15.95 -4.08 28.75
N ASP A 43 14.66 -3.77 28.64
CA ASP A 43 13.72 -4.49 27.78
C ASP A 43 12.70 -3.51 27.18
N PRO A 44 12.64 -3.40 25.83
CA PRO A 44 11.74 -2.50 25.13
C PRO A 44 10.25 -2.67 25.51
N ILE A 45 9.86 -3.83 26.01
CA ILE A 45 8.48 -4.07 26.49
C ILE A 45 8.05 -3.08 27.58
N PHE A 46 9.00 -2.55 28.36
CA PHE A 46 8.74 -1.60 29.43
C PHE A 46 8.68 -0.14 28.97
N CYS A 47 9.08 0.17 27.73
CA CYS A 47 9.08 1.53 27.21
C CYS A 47 7.70 2.18 27.20
N ASN A 48 6.64 1.40 26.97
CA ASN A 48 5.27 1.91 27.08
C ASN A 48 4.92 2.36 28.50
N THR A 49 5.49 1.72 29.53
CA THR A 49 5.28 2.16 30.93
C THR A 49 5.96 3.50 31.17
N TYR A 50 7.20 3.64 30.70
CA TYR A 50 7.92 4.91 30.77
C TYR A 50 7.18 6.02 30.01
N ARG A 51 6.86 5.84 28.72
CA ARG A 51 6.18 6.86 27.91
C ARG A 51 4.85 7.29 28.51
N ASN A 52 4.02 6.36 28.97
CA ASN A 52 2.70 6.69 29.51
C ASN A 52 2.74 7.41 30.87
N LEU A 53 3.76 7.14 31.69
CA LEU A 53 3.85 7.68 33.06
C LEU A 53 4.79 8.87 33.18
N CYS A 54 5.68 9.07 32.20
CA CYS A 54 6.79 10.01 32.29
C CYS A 54 6.87 11.00 31.14
N GLU A 55 6.19 10.74 30.04
CA GLU A 55 6.10 11.63 28.90
C GLU A 55 4.64 12.02 28.68
N CYS A 56 4.41 13.27 28.28
CA CYS A 56 3.07 13.64 27.85
C CYS A 56 2.83 13.09 26.45
N ASN A 57 1.80 12.27 26.30
CA ASN A 57 1.37 11.67 25.03
C ASN A 57 0.02 12.24 24.57
N GLN A 58 -0.22 13.53 24.72
CA GLN A 58 -1.45 14.17 24.26
C GLN A 58 -1.21 14.92 22.94
N GLU A 59 -2.15 14.82 22.02
CA GLU A 59 -2.20 15.60 20.78
C GLU A 59 -3.43 16.50 20.79
N CYS A 60 -3.32 17.67 20.16
CA CYS A 60 -4.45 18.56 19.92
C CYS A 60 -5.07 18.24 18.56
N VAL A 61 -6.25 17.62 18.56
CA VAL A 61 -6.99 17.25 17.35
C VAL A 61 -8.36 17.88 17.41
N ASP A 62 -8.71 18.66 16.38
CA ASP A 62 -9.98 19.39 16.30
C ASP A 62 -10.30 20.18 17.59
N GLU A 63 -9.29 20.89 18.11
CA GLU A 63 -9.39 21.73 19.31
C GLU A 63 -9.65 20.94 20.62
N VAL A 64 -9.48 19.61 20.61
CA VAL A 64 -9.67 18.72 21.76
C VAL A 64 -8.37 17.97 22.07
N CYS A 65 -8.03 17.86 23.36
CA CYS A 65 -6.90 17.06 23.79
C CYS A 65 -7.25 15.58 23.77
N ILE A 66 -6.53 14.81 22.97
CA ILE A 66 -6.70 13.36 22.89
C ILE A 66 -5.40 12.64 23.24
N ALA A 67 -5.53 11.50 23.89
CA ALA A 67 -4.39 10.62 24.11
C ALA A 67 -3.91 10.07 22.77
N ALA A 68 -2.68 10.43 22.39
CA ALA A 68 -1.96 9.75 21.34
C ALA A 68 -1.62 8.33 21.82
N ALA A 69 -1.58 7.39 20.88
CA ALA A 69 -1.03 6.07 21.17
C ALA A 69 0.41 6.24 21.66
N PRO A 70 0.88 5.44 22.65
CA PRO A 70 2.29 5.42 23.00
C PRO A 70 3.09 5.19 21.73
N GLY A 71 4.06 6.07 21.48
CA GLY A 71 4.98 5.88 20.36
C GLY A 71 5.77 4.59 20.54
N CYS A 72 6.51 4.20 19.51
CA CYS A 72 7.44 3.07 19.57
C CYS A 72 8.79 3.46 18.93
N SER A 73 9.87 2.77 19.30
CA SER A 73 11.17 2.85 18.61
C SER A 73 11.44 1.62 17.76
N ASP A 74 10.89 0.48 18.15
CA ASP A 74 11.02 -0.81 17.47
C ASP A 74 9.79 -1.72 17.72
N ASP A 75 9.72 -2.83 16.97
CA ASP A 75 8.61 -3.79 17.01
C ASP A 75 8.42 -4.45 18.39
N ALA A 76 9.47 -4.58 19.21
CA ALA A 76 9.38 -5.24 20.53
C ALA A 76 8.57 -4.40 21.53
N GLU A 77 8.54 -3.08 21.34
CA GLU A 77 7.69 -2.17 22.11
C GLU A 77 6.20 -2.31 21.74
N CYS A 78 5.88 -2.88 20.59
CA CYS A 78 4.52 -3.07 20.09
C CYS A 78 3.90 -4.39 20.55
N THR A 79 3.50 -4.43 21.83
CA THR A 79 3.04 -5.66 22.50
C THR A 79 1.65 -6.18 22.07
N SER A 80 0.90 -5.38 21.32
CA SER A 80 -0.41 -5.77 20.79
C SER A 80 -0.25 -6.68 19.58
N LEU A 81 -0.87 -7.85 19.62
CA LEU A 81 -0.93 -8.76 18.47
C LEU A 81 -1.67 -8.16 17.26
N GLN A 82 -2.46 -7.10 17.45
CA GLN A 82 -3.17 -6.41 16.36
C GLN A 82 -2.32 -5.33 15.69
N THR A 83 -1.28 -4.83 16.38
CA THR A 83 -0.40 -3.78 15.87
C THR A 83 1.05 -4.07 16.27
N PRO A 84 1.68 -5.15 15.78
CA PRO A 84 2.96 -5.62 16.29
C PRO A 84 4.18 -4.94 15.65
N TYR A 85 3.99 -4.04 14.69
CA TYR A 85 5.10 -3.41 13.96
C TYR A 85 5.24 -1.94 14.30
N CYS A 86 6.46 -1.48 14.56
CA CYS A 86 6.76 -0.08 14.74
C CYS A 86 7.10 0.59 13.41
N VAL A 87 6.21 1.45 12.93
CA VAL A 87 6.39 2.19 11.68
C VAL A 87 6.15 3.67 11.94
N ASP A 88 7.15 4.49 11.62
CA ASP A 88 7.15 5.94 11.84
C ASP A 88 6.79 6.33 13.29
N GLY A 89 7.36 5.59 14.23
CA GLY A 89 7.17 5.83 15.66
C GLY A 89 5.79 5.45 16.20
N ARG A 90 4.97 4.72 15.43
CA ARG A 90 3.64 4.26 15.84
C ARG A 90 3.49 2.76 15.62
N CYS A 91 2.84 2.07 16.56
CA CYS A 91 2.50 0.67 16.38
C CYS A 91 1.40 0.51 15.31
N ARG A 92 1.68 -0.29 14.29
CA ARG A 92 0.87 -0.56 13.10
C ARG A 92 0.62 -2.05 12.95
N GLN A 93 -0.42 -2.40 12.21
CA GLN A 93 -0.79 -3.79 11.93
C GLN A 93 0.21 -4.49 11.01
N CYS A 94 0.85 -3.74 10.11
CA CYS A 94 1.81 -4.24 9.13
C CYS A 94 2.87 -3.18 8.82
N ASN A 95 4.03 -3.63 8.35
CA ASN A 95 5.09 -2.79 7.78
C ASN A 95 5.38 -3.12 6.30
N ALA A 96 4.77 -4.18 5.78
CA ALA A 96 4.86 -4.64 4.39
C ALA A 96 3.67 -5.56 4.10
N ASP A 97 3.35 -5.79 2.82
CA ASP A 97 2.25 -6.69 2.41
C ASP A 97 2.42 -8.11 2.98
N SER A 98 3.67 -8.60 3.03
CA SER A 98 4.00 -9.92 3.59
C SER A 98 3.70 -10.06 5.09
N SER A 99 3.52 -8.94 5.79
CA SER A 99 3.18 -8.90 7.21
C SER A 99 1.68 -9.04 7.45
N CYS A 100 0.87 -8.95 6.39
CA CYS A 100 -0.56 -9.08 6.51
C CYS A 100 -1.04 -10.53 6.55
N PRO A 101 -2.03 -10.85 7.41
CA PRO A 101 -2.57 -12.20 7.48
C PRO A 101 -3.45 -12.49 6.27
N GLY A 102 -3.39 -13.74 5.81
CA GLY A 102 -4.25 -14.24 4.73
C GLY A 102 -3.71 -13.95 3.33
N THR A 103 -4.21 -14.70 2.35
CA THR A 103 -3.95 -14.43 0.93
C THR A 103 -4.78 -13.23 0.48
N GLY A 104 -4.23 -12.37 -0.39
CA GLY A 104 -4.97 -11.23 -0.93
C GLY A 104 -5.10 -10.03 -0.01
N THR A 105 -4.21 -9.88 0.97
CA THR A 105 -4.12 -8.66 1.79
C THR A 105 -2.83 -7.90 1.49
N GLN A 106 -2.90 -6.58 1.62
CA GLN A 106 -1.78 -5.65 1.41
C GLN A 106 -1.73 -4.65 2.55
N CYS A 107 -0.53 -4.13 2.82
CA CYS A 107 -0.29 -3.15 3.84
C CYS A 107 -0.44 -1.75 3.28
N VAL A 108 -1.54 -1.09 3.64
CA VAL A 108 -1.83 0.29 3.24
C VAL A 108 -1.81 1.17 4.47
N GLU A 109 -0.86 2.10 4.53
CA GLU A 109 -0.68 3.05 5.64
C GLU A 109 -0.59 2.38 7.03
N GLY A 110 0.04 1.20 7.08
CA GLY A 110 0.22 0.42 8.31
C GLY A 110 -1.02 -0.37 8.75
N VAL A 111 -2.01 -0.54 7.86
CA VAL A 111 -3.21 -1.35 8.09
C VAL A 111 -3.32 -2.41 7.00
N CYS A 112 -3.65 -3.64 7.41
CA CYS A 112 -3.89 -4.71 6.44
C CYS A 112 -5.28 -4.56 5.84
N MET A 113 -5.31 -4.39 4.53
CA MET A 113 -6.53 -4.25 3.75
C MET A 113 -6.60 -5.33 2.69
N ALA A 114 -7.81 -5.68 2.26
CA ALA A 114 -8.01 -6.49 1.06
C ALA A 114 -7.35 -5.80 -0.14
N ALA A 115 -6.65 -6.55 -0.99
CA ALA A 115 -6.04 -6.00 -2.20
C ALA A 115 -7.12 -5.51 -3.17
N CYS A 116 -8.25 -6.21 -3.22
CA CYS A 116 -9.41 -5.82 -3.98
C CYS A 116 -10.71 -6.15 -3.24
N ALA A 117 -11.77 -5.39 -3.52
CA ALA A 117 -13.14 -5.75 -3.14
C ALA A 117 -13.98 -6.14 -4.37
N ARG A 118 -13.60 -5.63 -5.54
CA ARG A 118 -14.26 -5.86 -6.83
C ARG A 118 -13.22 -5.86 -7.95
N ASP A 119 -13.59 -6.40 -9.11
CA ASP A 119 -12.71 -6.50 -10.28
C ASP A 119 -12.14 -5.14 -10.69
N GLU A 120 -12.90 -4.04 -10.54
CA GLU A 120 -12.40 -2.70 -10.88
C GLU A 120 -11.27 -2.18 -9.97
N ASN A 121 -10.98 -2.86 -8.85
CA ASN A 121 -9.83 -2.57 -8.00
C ASN A 121 -8.54 -3.25 -8.50
N CYS A 122 -8.65 -4.16 -9.47
CA CYS A 122 -7.53 -4.94 -9.99
C CYS A 122 -6.94 -4.34 -11.27
N PRO A 123 -5.68 -4.69 -11.60
CA PRO A 123 -5.11 -4.41 -12.91
C PRO A 123 -5.96 -5.00 -14.04
N LEU A 124 -5.73 -4.54 -15.28
CA LEU A 124 -6.38 -5.11 -16.45
C LEU A 124 -6.14 -6.62 -16.52
N LEU A 125 -7.14 -7.35 -17.05
CA LEU A 125 -7.16 -8.82 -17.16
C LEU A 125 -7.14 -9.57 -15.82
N HIS A 126 -7.22 -8.87 -14.69
CA HIS A 126 -7.35 -9.49 -13.37
C HIS A 126 -8.78 -9.36 -12.84
N ALA A 127 -9.20 -10.34 -12.05
CA ALA A 127 -10.46 -10.30 -11.31
C ALA A 127 -10.20 -10.40 -9.81
N CYS A 128 -11.12 -9.87 -9.02
CA CYS A 128 -11.04 -9.96 -7.59
C CYS A 128 -11.57 -11.31 -7.10
N GLN A 129 -10.67 -12.16 -6.64
CA GLN A 129 -10.99 -13.49 -6.10
C GLN A 129 -10.36 -13.63 -4.72
N ASP A 130 -11.19 -13.92 -3.71
CA ASP A 130 -10.75 -14.05 -2.32
C ASP A 130 -9.89 -12.87 -1.83
N SER A 131 -10.32 -11.65 -2.18
CA SER A 131 -9.62 -10.38 -1.88
C SER A 131 -8.28 -10.17 -2.60
N ALA A 132 -7.85 -11.10 -3.45
CA ALA A 132 -6.65 -10.99 -4.28
C ALA A 132 -7.01 -10.68 -5.74
N CYS A 133 -6.16 -9.90 -6.41
CA CYS A 133 -6.22 -9.77 -7.85
C CYS A 133 -5.56 -10.98 -8.51
N VAL A 134 -6.38 -11.78 -9.17
CA VAL A 134 -5.95 -12.99 -9.87
C VAL A 134 -6.06 -12.74 -11.37
N ASP A 135 -5.00 -13.04 -12.12
CA ASP A 135 -5.03 -12.99 -13.57
C ASP A 135 -6.09 -13.99 -14.09
N VAL A 136 -7.10 -13.48 -14.78
CA VAL A 136 -8.17 -14.26 -15.41
C VAL A 136 -8.11 -14.21 -16.92
N GLY A 137 -7.09 -13.54 -17.48
CA GLY A 137 -6.95 -13.34 -18.90
C GLY A 137 -8.01 -12.40 -19.50
N CYS A 138 -8.08 -12.41 -20.82
CA CYS A 138 -9.08 -11.67 -21.57
C CYS A 138 -10.40 -12.42 -21.68
N ARG A 139 -11.49 -11.68 -21.88
CA ARG A 139 -12.84 -12.18 -22.18
C ARG A 139 -13.35 -11.66 -23.51
N SER A 140 -12.71 -10.65 -24.08
CA SER A 140 -13.08 -10.04 -25.35
C SER A 140 -11.90 -9.42 -26.06
N ASP A 141 -11.96 -9.37 -27.39
CA ASP A 141 -10.97 -8.70 -28.24
C ASP A 141 -10.75 -7.25 -27.82
N ARG A 142 -11.82 -6.57 -27.37
CA ARG A 142 -11.75 -5.19 -26.90
C ARG A 142 -10.83 -5.02 -25.68
N GLU A 143 -10.78 -5.98 -24.76
CA GLU A 143 -9.84 -5.94 -23.64
C GLU A 143 -8.40 -6.07 -24.15
N CYS A 144 -8.18 -6.91 -25.16
CA CYS A 144 -6.87 -7.08 -25.77
C CYS A 144 -6.40 -5.83 -26.51
N VAL A 145 -7.25 -5.22 -27.32
CA VAL A 145 -6.95 -3.92 -27.96
C VAL A 145 -6.55 -2.86 -26.93
N PHE A 146 -7.20 -2.86 -25.75
CA PHE A 146 -6.90 -1.91 -24.69
C PHE A 146 -5.57 -2.20 -23.96
N VAL A 147 -5.25 -3.48 -23.76
CA VAL A 147 -4.04 -3.92 -23.04
C VAL A 147 -2.80 -3.86 -23.91
N THR A 148 -2.90 -4.28 -25.18
CA THR A 148 -1.76 -4.33 -26.11
C THR A 148 -1.58 -3.04 -26.89
N GLY A 149 -2.63 -2.22 -27.02
CA GLY A 149 -2.63 -1.06 -27.91
C GLY A 149 -2.76 -1.41 -29.40
N ASP A 150 -2.84 -2.69 -29.76
CA ASP A 150 -2.95 -3.16 -31.13
C ASP A 150 -4.43 -3.37 -31.53
N ALA A 151 -4.85 -2.76 -32.63
CA ALA A 151 -6.24 -2.79 -33.08
C ALA A 151 -6.71 -4.15 -33.63
N LEU A 152 -5.79 -5.05 -33.95
CA LEU A 152 -6.03 -6.41 -34.42
C LEU A 152 -5.95 -7.44 -33.28
N ALA A 153 -5.53 -7.04 -32.08
CA ALA A 153 -5.44 -7.95 -30.94
C ALA A 153 -6.80 -8.60 -30.62
N ALA A 154 -6.79 -9.92 -30.56
CA ALA A 154 -7.95 -10.76 -30.31
C ALA A 154 -7.76 -11.59 -29.04
N CYS A 155 -8.86 -11.87 -28.36
CA CYS A 155 -8.87 -12.74 -27.20
C CYS A 155 -9.05 -14.19 -27.64
N GLN A 156 -8.04 -15.03 -27.42
CA GLN A 156 -8.04 -16.43 -27.77
C GLN A 156 -7.63 -17.27 -26.57
N ASP A 157 -8.53 -18.14 -26.10
CA ASP A 157 -8.32 -19.02 -24.95
C ASP A 157 -7.87 -18.30 -23.65
N GLY A 158 -8.34 -17.05 -23.48
CA GLY A 158 -7.99 -16.21 -22.32
C GLY A 158 -6.69 -15.41 -22.50
N GLU A 159 -6.00 -15.54 -23.63
CA GLU A 159 -4.77 -14.81 -23.91
C GLU A 159 -4.98 -13.81 -25.05
N CYS A 160 -4.37 -12.64 -24.92
CA CYS A 160 -4.36 -11.65 -25.99
C CYS A 160 -3.32 -12.00 -27.03
N ARG A 161 -3.76 -12.17 -28.27
CA ARG A 161 -2.90 -12.53 -29.40
C ARG A 161 -3.18 -11.63 -30.60
N VAL A 162 -2.13 -11.25 -31.32
CA VAL A 162 -2.24 -10.46 -32.55
C VAL A 162 -2.15 -11.44 -33.74
N PRO A 163 -3.18 -11.54 -34.60
CA PRO A 163 -3.15 -12.39 -35.77
C PRO A 163 -2.23 -11.82 -36.86
N CYS A 164 -1.64 -12.69 -37.66
CA CYS A 164 -0.74 -12.32 -38.76
C CYS A 164 -0.82 -13.30 -39.92
N ASP A 165 -0.43 -12.85 -41.11
CA ASP A 165 -0.20 -13.70 -42.28
C ASP A 165 1.31 -13.82 -42.61
N ALA A 166 2.10 -12.80 -42.24
CA ALA A 166 3.55 -12.75 -42.42
C ALA A 166 4.25 -12.01 -41.27
N ASP A 167 5.55 -12.24 -41.10
CA ASP A 167 6.37 -11.59 -40.03
C ASP A 167 6.28 -10.07 -40.05
N THR A 168 6.08 -9.47 -41.22
CA THR A 168 5.93 -8.01 -41.38
C THR A 168 4.69 -7.45 -40.71
N ASP A 169 3.67 -8.28 -40.46
CA ASP A 169 2.44 -7.87 -39.78
C ASP A 169 2.65 -7.71 -38.27
N CYS A 170 3.70 -8.33 -37.73
CA CYS A 170 4.06 -8.31 -36.31
C CYS A 170 5.02 -7.19 -35.93
N ALA A 171 5.41 -6.36 -36.91
CA ALA A 171 6.36 -5.28 -36.70
C ALA A 171 5.64 -3.97 -36.29
N SER A 172 5.22 -3.88 -35.04
CA SER A 172 4.86 -2.59 -34.43
C SER A 172 6.09 -1.92 -33.79
N GLU A 173 6.03 -0.60 -33.56
CA GLU A 173 7.14 0.16 -32.94
C GLU A 173 7.51 -0.39 -31.53
N GLU A 174 6.55 -1.02 -30.86
CA GLU A 174 6.69 -1.60 -29.50
C GLU A 174 7.02 -3.10 -29.53
N GLU A 175 6.72 -3.82 -30.62
CA GLU A 175 6.80 -5.30 -30.69
C GLU A 175 7.86 -5.81 -31.67
N ARG A 176 8.99 -5.09 -31.80
CA ARG A 176 10.08 -5.33 -32.78
C ARG A 176 10.79 -6.69 -32.72
N PHE A 177 10.31 -7.62 -31.90
CA PHE A 177 10.86 -8.96 -31.71
C PHE A 177 9.81 -10.06 -31.86
N GLN A 178 8.72 -9.79 -32.59
CA GLN A 178 7.71 -10.80 -32.89
C GLN A 178 7.81 -11.30 -34.34
N VAL A 179 7.53 -12.59 -34.53
CA VAL A 179 7.43 -13.25 -35.85
C VAL A 179 6.06 -13.89 -36.00
N CYS A 180 5.65 -14.12 -37.25
CA CYS A 180 4.38 -14.76 -37.52
C CYS A 180 4.53 -16.28 -37.45
N GLU A 181 4.12 -16.86 -36.33
CA GLU A 181 4.13 -18.30 -36.13
C GLU A 181 2.69 -18.81 -35.98
N GLN A 182 2.32 -19.77 -36.83
CA GLN A 182 0.99 -20.39 -36.82
C GLN A 182 -0.16 -19.36 -36.92
N GLY A 183 0.08 -18.27 -37.65
CA GLY A 183 -0.89 -17.20 -37.88
C GLY A 183 -1.05 -16.24 -36.70
N GLN A 184 -0.15 -16.28 -35.71
CA GLN A 184 -0.13 -15.37 -34.56
C GLN A 184 1.26 -14.75 -34.41
N CYS A 185 1.29 -13.49 -34.02
CA CYS A 185 2.54 -12.83 -33.67
C CYS A 185 3.02 -13.37 -32.32
N VAL A 186 4.21 -13.95 -32.33
CA VAL A 186 4.85 -14.53 -31.15
C VAL A 186 6.23 -13.92 -30.96
N PHE A 187 6.60 -13.65 -29.72
CA PHE A 187 7.94 -13.18 -29.39
C PHE A 187 8.98 -14.23 -29.79
N VAL A 188 9.97 -13.83 -30.57
CA VAL A 188 11.03 -14.70 -31.12
C VAL A 188 11.95 -15.28 -30.04
N GLY A 189 11.90 -14.72 -28.82
CA GLY A 189 12.78 -15.06 -27.72
C GLY A 189 13.91 -14.05 -27.54
N CYS A 190 14.79 -14.32 -26.58
CA CYS A 190 16.07 -13.61 -26.43
C CYS A 190 17.23 -14.60 -26.59
N GLU A 191 18.39 -14.12 -27.01
CA GLU A 191 19.67 -14.86 -27.03
C GLU A 191 20.59 -14.47 -25.87
N SER A 192 20.30 -13.34 -25.21
CA SER A 192 21.09 -12.82 -24.10
C SER A 192 20.26 -12.08 -23.05
N ASP A 193 20.78 -12.02 -21.82
CA ASP A 193 20.17 -11.26 -20.72
C ASP A 193 19.99 -9.78 -21.08
N VAL A 194 20.89 -9.23 -21.89
CA VAL A 194 20.86 -7.83 -22.36
C VAL A 194 19.64 -7.59 -23.25
N GLU A 195 19.32 -8.52 -24.16
CA GLU A 195 18.14 -8.42 -25.01
C GLU A 195 16.85 -8.50 -24.21
N CYS A 196 16.75 -9.43 -23.24
CA CYS A 196 15.54 -9.48 -22.42
C CYS A 196 15.42 -8.20 -21.54
N ARG A 197 16.53 -7.60 -21.10
CA ARG A 197 16.53 -6.33 -20.34
C ARG A 197 16.04 -5.15 -21.20
N ALA A 198 16.43 -5.09 -22.47
CA ALA A 198 15.94 -4.11 -23.43
C ALA A 198 14.45 -4.33 -23.77
N TYR A 199 14.04 -5.57 -24.02
CA TYR A 199 12.64 -5.92 -24.29
C TYR A 199 11.70 -5.53 -23.15
N LEU A 200 12.12 -5.74 -21.89
CA LEU A 200 11.34 -5.38 -20.70
C LEU A 200 11.39 -3.88 -20.36
N GLY A 201 12.04 -3.04 -21.16
CA GLY A 201 12.17 -1.60 -20.88
C GLY A 201 12.92 -1.29 -19.58
N LEU A 202 13.84 -2.17 -19.17
CA LEU A 202 14.60 -2.05 -17.91
C LEU A 202 15.92 -1.28 -18.07
N GLU A 203 16.07 -0.56 -19.18
CA GLU A 203 17.31 0.10 -19.61
C GLU A 203 17.72 1.23 -18.64
N SER A 204 16.73 1.86 -17.99
CA SER A 204 16.91 2.96 -17.04
C SER A 204 16.69 2.57 -15.57
N GLN A 205 16.42 1.29 -15.27
CA GLN A 205 16.22 0.81 -13.91
C GLN A 205 17.53 0.34 -13.27
N SER A 206 17.63 0.39 -11.93
CA SER A 206 18.84 -0.02 -11.20
C SER A 206 19.23 -1.48 -11.51
N ASP A 207 20.49 -1.84 -11.26
CA ASP A 207 21.03 -3.20 -11.47
C ASP A 207 20.37 -4.31 -10.63
N ASP A 208 19.41 -3.97 -9.76
CA ASP A 208 18.60 -4.93 -9.03
C ASP A 208 17.47 -5.54 -9.89
N ALA A 209 17.06 -4.88 -10.98
CA ALA A 209 16.09 -5.41 -11.94
C ALA A 209 16.76 -6.46 -12.85
N ARG A 210 16.71 -7.72 -12.42
CA ARG A 210 17.35 -8.85 -13.13
C ARG A 210 16.47 -9.41 -14.25
N ALA A 211 16.90 -9.24 -15.50
CA ALA A 211 16.39 -9.98 -16.66
C ALA A 211 17.39 -11.08 -17.06
N VAL A 212 16.93 -12.31 -17.29
CA VAL A 212 17.81 -13.42 -17.69
C VAL A 212 17.17 -14.19 -18.83
N CYS A 213 17.93 -14.41 -19.90
CA CYS A 213 17.59 -15.30 -21.00
C CYS A 213 17.81 -16.75 -20.54
N ARG A 214 16.75 -17.55 -20.45
CA ARG A 214 16.80 -18.95 -19.98
C ARG A 214 15.83 -19.84 -20.73
#